data_AF-A0A154PHU0-F1
#
_entry.id   AF-A0A154PHU0-F1
#
_cell.length_a   1.000
_cell.length_b   1.000
_cell.length_c   1.000
_cell.angle_alpha   90.00
_cell.angle_beta   90.00
_cell.angle_gamma   90.00
#
_symmetry.space_group_name_H-M   'P 1'
#
loop_
_entity.id
_entity.type
_entity.pdbx_description
1 polymer ?
#
loop_
_entity_poly.entity_id
_entity_poly.type
_entity_poly.pdbx_seq_one_letter_code
_entity_poly.pdbx_strand_id
1 'polypeptide(L)'
;NSSAQTKSDNQNHDISALSHKEYDPSIDERLPETVTLLTTPKGAKLYLVGTVHFSVESQNDVSTIIQAVQPHIVVVELCKARIGILQLNEETMYKSAKNVTYQTIVDTLKTHGTYHGLFRILLLRMVARISKQLGMAPGGEFRRAFEEAKSIPNCIIQLADRPFDITITRAVRSLSWRQTLKIGWHLINLKGDISKEYVEVCKKKHLLGDVTNKLKEEFPVIEQVFMAERDLYLTYSLQGACELQHILSGTMPLRIVGIVGIGHIAGITKHWGKVKSSDIAPIMRVPPQSLSTKILKFTIKVSLLSAVIYAGYKILPMPSGISLQCIRSSVEGLLKVSGDN
;
A
#
# COMPACT_ATOMS: atom_id res chain seq x y z
N ASN A 1 18.06 -42.97 -65.82
CA ASN A 1 17.70 -41.54 -66.02
C ASN A 1 16.46 -41.26 -65.18
N SER A 2 16.60 -40.82 -63.93
CA SER A 2 16.96 -39.44 -63.53
C SER A 2 15.86 -38.50 -64.05
N SER A 3 15.10 -37.73 -63.28
CA SER A 3 15.33 -37.09 -61.99
C SER A 3 14.09 -36.23 -61.72
N ALA A 4 13.47 -36.33 -60.54
CA ALA A 4 12.60 -35.28 -60.00
C ALA A 4 12.33 -35.56 -58.51
N GLN A 5 13.39 -35.48 -57.73
CA GLN A 5 13.36 -35.43 -56.28
C GLN A 5 13.91 -34.05 -55.92
N THR A 6 13.08 -33.11 -55.46
CA THR A 6 13.51 -32.00 -54.58
C THR A 6 12.32 -31.15 -54.12
N LYS A 7 12.21 -31.05 -52.80
CA LYS A 7 11.84 -29.86 -52.01
C LYS A 7 10.37 -29.41 -51.97
N SER A 8 9.64 -29.89 -50.97
CA SER A 8 8.81 -29.00 -50.14
C SER A 8 8.49 -29.49 -48.71
N ASP A 9 9.09 -30.58 -48.23
CA ASP A 9 8.88 -31.03 -46.84
C ASP A 9 10.06 -30.62 -45.96
N ASN A 10 10.09 -29.37 -45.51
CA ASN A 10 10.90 -28.98 -44.35
C ASN A 10 10.47 -27.65 -43.70
N GLN A 11 9.19 -27.53 -43.33
CA GLN A 11 8.70 -26.40 -42.51
C GLN A 11 7.81 -26.85 -41.33
N ASN A 12 8.04 -28.05 -40.77
CA ASN A 12 7.28 -28.55 -39.62
C ASN A 12 8.14 -29.09 -38.47
N HIS A 13 9.38 -28.63 -38.36
CA HIS A 13 10.21 -28.85 -37.18
C HIS A 13 10.83 -27.51 -36.77
N ASP A 14 10.14 -26.78 -35.88
CA ASP A 14 10.74 -25.85 -34.90
C ASP A 14 9.68 -25.14 -34.02
N ILE A 15 8.64 -25.87 -33.56
CA ILE A 15 7.74 -25.41 -32.48
C ILE A 15 7.75 -26.40 -31.29
N SER A 16 8.81 -27.19 -31.14
CA SER A 16 8.90 -28.21 -30.09
C SER A 16 10.24 -28.14 -29.36
N ALA A 17 10.49 -27.06 -28.61
CA ALA A 17 11.45 -27.07 -27.49
C ALA A 17 11.41 -25.75 -26.69
N LEU A 18 10.25 -25.35 -26.15
CA LEU A 18 10.30 -24.66 -24.85
C LEU A 18 10.59 -25.76 -23.84
N SER A 19 11.87 -25.97 -23.51
CA SER A 19 12.23 -26.89 -22.43
C SER A 19 11.58 -26.36 -21.16
N HIS A 20 10.45 -26.96 -20.76
CA HIS A 20 9.86 -26.67 -19.47
C HIS A 20 10.91 -27.06 -18.42
N LYS A 21 11.49 -26.05 -17.76
CA LYS A 21 12.42 -26.30 -16.66
C LYS A 21 11.65 -27.09 -15.60
N GLU A 22 12.12 -28.27 -15.28
CA GLU A 22 11.55 -29.04 -14.17
C GLU A 22 12.06 -28.51 -12.84
N TYR A 23 11.25 -28.68 -11.80
CA TYR A 23 11.63 -28.32 -10.44
C TYR A 23 12.76 -29.22 -9.94
N ASP A 24 13.88 -28.61 -9.56
CA ASP A 24 15.03 -29.28 -8.92
C ASP A 24 15.03 -28.97 -7.41
N PRO A 25 14.79 -29.97 -6.53
CA PRO A 25 14.80 -29.77 -5.08
C PRO A 25 16.12 -29.25 -4.50
N SER A 26 17.25 -29.41 -5.18
CA SER A 26 18.55 -28.89 -4.72
C SER A 26 18.61 -27.35 -4.70
N ILE A 27 17.58 -26.67 -5.23
CA ILE A 27 17.45 -25.21 -5.11
C ILE A 27 17.37 -24.76 -3.64
N ASP A 28 16.83 -25.59 -2.74
CA ASP A 28 16.71 -25.26 -1.31
C ASP A 28 18.05 -24.95 -0.66
N GLU A 29 19.13 -25.56 -1.16
CA GLU A 29 20.49 -25.40 -0.64
C GLU A 29 21.25 -24.24 -1.30
N ARG A 30 20.71 -23.69 -2.40
CA ARG A 30 21.36 -22.69 -3.26
C ARG A 30 20.55 -21.41 -3.38
N LEU A 31 19.79 -21.07 -2.34
CA LEU A 31 18.95 -19.88 -2.34
C LEU A 31 19.79 -18.60 -2.25
N PRO A 32 19.47 -17.57 -3.05
CA PRO A 32 20.05 -16.24 -2.89
C PRO A 32 19.73 -15.65 -1.51
N GLU A 33 20.56 -14.72 -1.03
CA GLU A 33 20.33 -14.01 0.25
C GLU A 33 19.04 -13.17 0.30
N THR A 34 18.42 -12.93 -0.86
CA THR A 34 17.12 -12.25 -0.97
C THR A 34 15.95 -13.20 -0.75
N VAL A 35 16.19 -14.51 -0.61
CA VAL A 35 15.14 -15.53 -0.49
C VAL A 35 15.22 -16.23 0.86
N THR A 36 14.09 -16.28 1.56
CA THR A 36 13.93 -17.05 2.80
C THR A 36 12.99 -18.22 2.56
N LEU A 37 13.45 -19.45 2.83
CA LEU A 37 12.61 -20.64 2.75
C LEU A 37 11.86 -20.83 4.07
N LEU A 38 10.54 -20.84 4.00
CA LEU A 38 9.64 -21.11 5.12
C LEU A 38 8.82 -22.38 4.81
N THR A 39 8.56 -23.20 5.82
CA THR A 39 7.79 -24.44 5.65
C THR A 39 6.56 -24.46 6.55
N THR A 40 5.56 -25.24 6.16
CA THR A 40 4.37 -25.50 7.01
C THR A 40 4.44 -26.91 7.61
N PRO A 41 3.73 -27.18 8.71
CA PRO A 41 3.67 -28.53 9.29
C PRO A 41 3.17 -29.62 8.33
N LYS A 42 2.42 -29.22 7.30
CA LYS A 42 1.92 -30.13 6.26
C LYS A 42 2.95 -30.41 5.15
N GLY A 43 4.07 -29.69 5.13
CA GLY A 43 5.16 -29.88 4.17
C GLY A 43 5.19 -28.87 3.01
N ALA A 44 4.25 -27.92 2.95
CA ALA A 44 4.30 -26.87 1.92
C ALA A 44 5.54 -25.98 2.11
N LYS A 45 6.15 -25.57 1.00
CA LYS A 45 7.35 -24.72 0.94
C LYS A 45 6.99 -23.36 0.38
N LEU A 46 7.31 -22.31 1.13
CA LEU A 46 7.24 -20.92 0.72
C LEU A 46 8.65 -20.38 0.49
N TYR A 47 8.95 -20.04 -0.76
CA TYR A 47 10.13 -19.29 -1.15
C TYR A 47 9.78 -17.81 -1.10
N LEU A 48 10.11 -17.16 0.02
CA LEU A 48 9.79 -15.77 0.27
C LEU A 48 10.90 -14.87 -0.29
N VAL A 49 10.65 -14.24 -1.43
CA VAL A 49 11.56 -13.36 -2.15
C VAL A 49 11.36 -11.92 -1.67
N GLY A 50 12.40 -11.37 -1.05
CA GLY A 50 12.46 -9.98 -0.61
C GLY A 50 12.98 -9.06 -1.70
N THR A 51 12.15 -8.12 -2.16
CA THR A 51 12.45 -7.23 -3.27
C THR A 51 12.63 -5.78 -2.85
N VAL A 52 13.36 -5.04 -3.68
CA VAL A 52 13.40 -3.58 -3.65
C VAL A 52 12.59 -3.07 -4.85
N HIS A 53 11.49 -2.34 -4.60
CA HIS A 53 10.52 -1.91 -5.63
C HIS A 53 11.10 -1.06 -6.78
N PHE A 54 12.36 -0.65 -6.66
CA PHE A 54 13.10 0.15 -7.63
C PHE A 54 14.45 -0.50 -7.97
N SER A 55 14.45 -1.80 -8.25
CA SER A 55 15.66 -2.55 -8.64
C SER A 55 15.36 -3.52 -9.79
N VAL A 56 16.20 -3.48 -10.83
CA VAL A 56 16.15 -4.45 -11.94
C VAL A 56 16.64 -5.81 -11.45
N GLU A 57 17.61 -5.81 -10.55
CA GLU A 57 18.13 -7.00 -9.87
C GLU A 57 17.00 -7.73 -9.15
N SER A 58 16.10 -7.01 -8.46
CA SER A 58 14.91 -7.62 -7.83
C SER A 58 13.96 -8.27 -8.84
N GLN A 59 13.84 -7.72 -10.06
CA GLN A 59 13.04 -8.35 -11.12
C GLN A 59 13.71 -9.64 -11.62
N ASN A 60 15.04 -9.63 -11.76
CA ASN A 60 15.81 -10.79 -12.19
C ASN A 60 15.79 -11.91 -11.14
N ASP A 61 15.88 -11.57 -9.86
CA ASP A 61 15.73 -12.51 -8.74
C ASP A 61 14.36 -13.19 -8.78
N VAL A 62 13.29 -12.41 -8.97
CA VAL A 62 11.92 -12.93 -9.10
C VAL A 62 11.81 -13.90 -10.28
N SER A 63 12.32 -13.54 -11.45
CA SER A 63 12.34 -14.41 -12.64
C SER A 63 13.09 -15.72 -12.37
N THR A 64 14.30 -15.61 -11.83
CA THR A 64 15.17 -16.76 -11.52
C THR A 64 14.49 -17.73 -10.56
N ILE A 65 13.90 -17.23 -9.48
CA ILE A 65 13.26 -18.07 -8.46
C ILE A 65 11.98 -18.69 -8.98
N ILE A 66 11.11 -17.95 -9.68
CA ILE A 66 9.88 -18.53 -10.24
C ILE A 66 10.23 -19.64 -11.25
N GLN A 67 11.20 -19.41 -12.14
CA GLN A 67 11.60 -20.38 -13.14
C GLN A 67 12.28 -21.62 -12.53
N ALA A 68 13.04 -21.48 -11.45
CA ALA A 68 13.70 -22.61 -10.82
C ALA A 68 12.77 -23.40 -9.88
N VAL A 69 11.85 -22.73 -9.19
CA VAL A 69 10.90 -23.36 -8.26
C VAL A 69 9.73 -24.01 -8.99
N GLN A 70 9.34 -23.51 -10.16
CA GLN A 70 8.11 -23.91 -10.86
C GLN A 70 6.91 -23.96 -9.89
N PRO A 71 6.54 -22.83 -9.27
CA PRO A 71 5.56 -22.81 -8.19
C PRO A 71 4.15 -23.15 -8.67
N HIS A 72 3.33 -23.66 -7.75
CA HIS A 72 1.89 -23.80 -7.97
C HIS A 72 1.17 -22.48 -7.72
N ILE A 73 1.74 -21.64 -6.84
CA ILE A 73 1.15 -20.36 -6.44
C ILE A 73 2.24 -19.30 -6.39
N VAL A 74 2.01 -18.18 -7.07
CA VAL A 74 2.79 -16.95 -6.93
C VAL A 74 1.97 -15.94 -6.14
N VAL A 75 2.49 -15.53 -4.99
CA VAL A 75 1.84 -14.58 -4.09
C VAL A 75 2.56 -13.24 -4.19
N VAL A 76 1.83 -12.13 -4.39
CA VAL A 76 2.42 -10.78 -4.49
C VAL A 76 1.87 -9.84 -3.40
N GLU A 77 2.74 -8.98 -2.85
CA GLU A 77 2.39 -7.88 -1.94
C GLU A 77 1.63 -6.75 -2.67
N LEU A 78 0.45 -7.09 -3.18
CA LEU A 78 -0.44 -6.17 -3.86
C LEU A 78 -1.88 -6.41 -3.38
N CYS A 79 -2.64 -5.33 -3.24
CA CYS A 79 -4.05 -5.41 -2.82
C CYS A 79 -4.97 -5.38 -4.05
N LYS A 80 -6.18 -5.95 -3.94
CA LYS A 80 -7.15 -6.07 -5.06
C LYS A 80 -7.40 -4.75 -5.82
N ALA A 81 -7.55 -3.64 -5.10
CA ALA A 81 -7.79 -2.31 -5.70
C ALA A 81 -6.63 -1.82 -6.60
N ARG A 82 -5.44 -2.43 -6.49
CA ARG A 82 -4.22 -2.05 -7.23
C ARG A 82 -3.85 -3.08 -8.30
N ILE A 83 -4.72 -4.05 -8.60
CA ILE A 83 -4.44 -5.11 -9.58
C ILE A 83 -4.07 -4.58 -10.97
N GLY A 84 -4.63 -3.42 -11.37
CA GLY A 84 -4.31 -2.79 -12.66
C GLY A 84 -2.82 -2.49 -12.86
N ILE A 85 -2.02 -2.39 -11.79
CA ILE A 85 -0.57 -2.20 -11.87
C ILE A 85 0.12 -3.39 -12.58
N LEU A 86 -0.47 -4.59 -12.52
CA LEU A 86 0.09 -5.79 -13.16
C LEU A 86 -0.08 -5.80 -14.68
N GLN A 87 -1.09 -5.11 -15.20
CA GLN A 87 -1.47 -5.16 -16.62
C GLN A 87 -0.93 -3.98 -17.44
N LEU A 88 -0.40 -2.96 -16.77
CA LEU A 88 0.09 -1.76 -17.43
C LEU A 88 1.57 -1.90 -17.80
N ASN A 89 1.92 -1.48 -19.02
CA ASN A 89 3.30 -1.50 -19.46
C ASN A 89 4.17 -0.52 -18.63
N GLU A 90 5.46 -0.81 -18.55
CA GLU A 90 6.38 -0.08 -17.67
C GLU A 90 6.50 1.41 -18.05
N GLU A 91 6.45 1.73 -19.34
CA GLU A 91 6.50 3.11 -19.82
C GLU A 91 5.26 3.93 -19.41
N THR A 92 4.06 3.37 -19.55
CA THR A 92 2.82 4.03 -19.12
C THR A 92 2.80 4.17 -17.61
N MET A 93 3.29 3.17 -16.89
CA MET A 93 3.43 3.24 -15.44
C MET A 93 4.43 4.31 -15.02
N TYR A 94 5.56 4.43 -15.70
CA TYR A 94 6.54 5.46 -15.42
C TYR A 94 6.00 6.87 -15.69
N LYS A 95 5.33 7.06 -16.84
CA LYS A 95 4.68 8.33 -17.19
C LYS A 95 3.60 8.73 -16.18
N SER A 96 2.79 7.77 -15.74
CA SER A 96 1.71 7.98 -14.76
C SER A 96 2.25 8.23 -13.36
N ALA A 97 3.28 7.49 -12.95
CA ALA A 97 3.92 7.67 -11.65
C ALA A 97 4.57 9.05 -11.54
N LYS A 98 5.23 9.53 -12.60
CA LYS A 98 5.94 10.81 -12.62
C LYS A 98 5.02 12.04 -12.56
N ASN A 99 3.79 11.93 -13.07
CA ASN A 99 2.92 13.08 -13.28
C ASN A 99 1.67 13.00 -12.40
N VAL A 100 1.67 13.79 -11.33
CA VAL A 100 0.44 14.01 -10.54
C VAL A 100 -0.34 15.16 -11.19
N THR A 101 -1.37 14.82 -11.97
CA THR A 101 -2.21 15.79 -12.70
C THR A 101 -3.13 16.56 -11.74
N TYR A 102 -3.51 17.79 -12.10
CA TYR A 102 -4.50 18.58 -11.35
C TYR A 102 -5.82 17.82 -11.17
N GLN A 103 -6.28 17.11 -12.20
CA GLN A 103 -7.48 16.28 -12.14
C GLN A 103 -7.36 15.19 -11.06
N THR A 104 -6.22 14.50 -10.99
CA THR A 104 -5.92 13.51 -9.95
C THR A 104 -5.99 14.13 -8.55
N ILE A 105 -5.52 15.36 -8.37
CA ILE A 105 -5.60 16.09 -7.09
C ILE A 105 -7.06 16.37 -6.73
N VAL A 106 -7.83 16.94 -7.67
CA VAL A 106 -9.25 17.26 -7.45
C VAL A 106 -10.06 16.01 -7.13
N ASP A 107 -9.90 14.95 -7.91
CA ASP A 107 -10.62 13.69 -7.72
C ASP A 107 -10.25 13.03 -6.40
N THR A 108 -8.97 13.06 -6.02
CA THR A 108 -8.52 12.52 -4.73
C THR A 108 -9.14 13.29 -3.55
N LEU A 109 -9.25 14.61 -3.64
CA LEU A 109 -9.89 15.43 -2.60
C LEU A 109 -11.39 15.19 -2.53
N LYS A 110 -12.08 15.05 -3.67
CA LYS A 110 -13.52 14.76 -3.73
C LYS A 110 -13.84 13.38 -3.16
N THR A 111 -13.11 12.35 -3.56
CA THR A 111 -13.39 10.96 -3.20
C THR A 111 -13.04 10.65 -1.75
N HIS A 112 -11.97 11.24 -1.21
CA HIS A 112 -11.46 10.88 0.13
C HIS A 112 -11.63 11.98 1.18
N GLY A 113 -12.20 13.12 0.80
CA GLY A 113 -12.31 14.31 1.63
C GLY A 113 -10.96 15.03 1.82
N THR A 114 -11.01 16.26 2.31
CA THR A 114 -9.85 17.16 2.30
C THR A 114 -8.66 16.62 3.09
N TYR A 115 -8.87 16.16 4.33
CA TYR A 115 -7.76 15.73 5.20
C TYR A 115 -7.05 14.47 4.70
N HIS A 116 -7.81 13.41 4.38
CA HIS A 116 -7.24 12.17 3.86
C HIS A 116 -6.74 12.31 2.41
N GLY A 117 -7.44 13.10 1.60
CA GLY A 117 -7.05 13.40 0.23
C GLY A 117 -5.71 14.14 0.14
N LEU A 118 -5.49 15.14 1.00
CA LEU A 118 -4.20 15.85 1.07
C LEU A 118 -3.04 14.91 1.39
N PHE A 119 -3.22 13.99 2.35
CA PHE A 119 -2.19 13.00 2.68
C PHE A 119 -1.95 12.00 1.53
N ARG A 120 -2.97 11.64 0.76
CA ARG A 120 -2.79 10.80 -0.44
C ARG A 120 -2.02 11.53 -1.53
N ILE A 121 -2.39 12.77 -1.84
CA ILE A 121 -1.69 13.62 -2.82
C ILE A 121 -0.22 13.77 -2.45
N LEU A 122 0.03 13.93 -1.16
CA LEU A 122 1.36 14.02 -0.59
C LEU A 122 2.20 12.75 -0.85
N LEU A 123 1.66 11.56 -0.55
CA LEU A 123 2.31 10.30 -0.87
C LEU A 123 2.51 10.10 -2.37
N LEU A 124 1.50 10.45 -3.18
CA LEU A 124 1.58 10.40 -4.65
C LEU A 124 2.74 11.26 -5.18
N ARG A 125 2.90 12.48 -4.65
CA ARG A 125 4.01 13.37 -5.01
C ARG A 125 5.37 12.79 -4.61
N MET A 126 5.46 12.15 -3.46
CA MET A 126 6.69 11.49 -3.01
C MET A 126 7.07 10.35 -3.96
N VAL A 127 6.12 9.46 -4.29
CA VAL A 127 6.32 8.37 -5.25
C VAL A 127 6.73 8.92 -6.62
N ALA A 128 6.06 9.97 -7.11
CA ALA A 128 6.37 10.60 -8.38
C ALA A 128 7.81 11.13 -8.45
N ARG A 129 8.27 11.74 -7.36
CA ARG A 129 9.62 12.27 -7.25
C ARG A 129 10.67 11.15 -7.27
N ILE A 130 10.46 10.10 -6.47
CA ILE A 130 11.34 8.94 -6.41
C ILE A 130 11.42 8.27 -7.78
N SER A 131 10.28 8.06 -8.44
CA SER A 131 10.23 7.53 -9.81
C SER A 131 11.03 8.39 -10.79
N LYS A 132 10.82 9.72 -10.80
CA LYS A 132 11.51 10.62 -11.73
C LYS A 132 13.04 10.57 -11.59
N GLN A 133 13.55 10.42 -10.38
CA GLN A 133 14.99 10.41 -10.12
C GLN A 133 15.64 9.06 -10.34
N LEU A 134 14.92 7.98 -10.06
CA LEU A 134 15.40 6.62 -10.33
C LEU A 134 15.22 6.22 -11.79
N GLY A 135 14.41 6.96 -12.56
CA GLY A 135 14.14 6.66 -13.96
C GLY A 135 13.30 5.40 -14.17
N MET A 136 12.62 4.91 -13.11
CA MET A 136 11.89 3.65 -13.15
C MET A 136 10.56 3.72 -12.39
N ALA A 137 9.60 2.91 -12.84
CA ALA A 137 8.30 2.79 -12.21
C ALA A 137 8.34 1.78 -11.04
N PRO A 138 7.63 2.03 -9.93
CA PRO A 138 7.47 1.03 -8.89
C PRO A 138 6.69 -0.19 -9.40
N GLY A 139 6.83 -1.32 -8.72
CA GLY A 139 6.05 -2.53 -9.00
C GLY A 139 6.55 -3.35 -10.19
N GLY A 140 7.78 -3.12 -10.65
CA GLY A 140 8.38 -3.86 -11.77
C GLY A 140 8.54 -5.34 -11.43
N GLU A 141 8.91 -5.64 -10.19
CA GLU A 141 8.99 -6.98 -9.63
C GLU A 141 7.66 -7.72 -9.64
N PHE A 142 6.54 -7.03 -9.40
CA PHE A 142 5.21 -7.64 -9.43
C PHE A 142 4.73 -7.88 -10.86
N ARG A 143 4.99 -6.95 -11.78
CA ARG A 143 4.73 -7.16 -13.21
C ARG A 143 5.55 -8.34 -13.73
N ARG A 144 6.83 -8.41 -13.36
CA ARG A 144 7.68 -9.56 -13.70
C ARG A 144 7.12 -10.86 -13.13
N ALA A 145 6.77 -10.90 -11.84
CA ALA A 145 6.16 -12.07 -11.22
C ALA A 145 4.89 -12.52 -11.96
N PHE A 146 4.07 -11.56 -12.42
CA PHE A 146 2.86 -11.83 -13.18
C PHE A 146 3.16 -12.47 -14.54
N GLU A 147 4.13 -11.95 -15.29
CA GLU A 147 4.51 -12.53 -16.59
C GLU A 147 5.18 -13.90 -16.43
N GLU A 148 6.06 -14.07 -15.45
CA GLU A 148 6.73 -15.35 -15.18
C GLU A 148 5.72 -16.41 -14.76
N ALA A 149 4.78 -16.10 -13.88
CA ALA A 149 3.74 -17.02 -13.44
C ALA A 149 2.87 -17.55 -14.59
N LYS A 150 2.57 -16.73 -15.61
CA LYS A 150 1.82 -17.18 -16.81
C LYS A 150 2.56 -18.25 -17.61
N SER A 151 3.89 -18.23 -17.57
CA SER A 151 4.73 -19.21 -18.28
C SER A 151 4.80 -20.57 -17.59
N ILE A 152 4.39 -20.64 -16.31
CA ILE A 152 4.42 -21.85 -15.50
C ILE A 152 3.07 -22.58 -15.60
N PRO A 153 3.04 -23.86 -16.03
CA PRO A 153 1.81 -24.63 -16.11
C PRO A 153 1.10 -24.74 -14.75
N ASN A 154 -0.22 -24.54 -14.75
CA ASN A 154 -1.08 -24.65 -13.55
C ASN A 154 -0.69 -23.73 -12.38
N CYS A 155 0.10 -22.68 -12.64
CA CYS A 155 0.44 -21.69 -11.62
C CYS A 155 -0.67 -20.64 -11.50
N ILE A 156 -1.10 -20.37 -10.26
CA ILE A 156 -2.08 -19.32 -9.96
C ILE A 156 -1.41 -18.13 -9.27
N ILE A 157 -1.98 -16.95 -9.45
CA ILE A 157 -1.51 -15.71 -8.81
C ILE A 157 -2.47 -15.30 -7.72
N GLN A 158 -1.92 -15.04 -6.53
CA GLN A 158 -2.67 -14.57 -5.36
C GLN A 158 -2.17 -13.21 -4.88
N LEU A 159 -3.11 -12.32 -4.56
CA LEU A 159 -2.86 -11.00 -4.00
C LEU A 159 -2.89 -11.08 -2.47
N ALA A 160 -1.83 -10.63 -1.79
CA ALA A 160 -1.66 -10.84 -0.33
C ALA A 160 -1.62 -9.57 0.52
N ASP A 161 -1.88 -8.39 -0.04
CA ASP A 161 -1.77 -7.14 0.73
C ASP A 161 -3.14 -6.58 1.17
N ARG A 162 -3.10 -5.86 2.30
CA ARG A 162 -4.25 -5.17 2.90
C ARG A 162 -4.78 -4.10 1.95
N PRO A 163 -6.10 -3.86 1.88
CA PRO A 163 -6.65 -2.74 1.13
C PRO A 163 -5.94 -1.42 1.48
N PHE A 164 -5.36 -0.78 0.47
CA PHE A 164 -4.55 0.42 0.63
C PHE A 164 -5.32 1.54 1.35
N ASP A 165 -6.62 1.68 1.09
CA ASP A 165 -7.47 2.67 1.75
C ASP A 165 -7.54 2.49 3.26
N ILE A 166 -7.58 1.25 3.75
CA ILE A 166 -7.55 0.95 5.18
C ILE A 166 -6.19 1.37 5.74
N THR A 167 -5.09 0.98 5.09
CA THR A 167 -3.72 1.35 5.51
C THR A 167 -3.55 2.85 5.65
N ILE A 168 -3.89 3.61 4.60
CA ILE A 168 -3.75 5.07 4.60
C ILE A 168 -4.64 5.72 5.66
N THR A 169 -5.90 5.28 5.77
CA THR A 169 -6.82 5.89 6.73
C THR A 169 -6.38 5.61 8.17
N ARG A 170 -5.88 4.41 8.46
CA ARG A 170 -5.30 4.05 9.76
C ARG A 170 -4.07 4.89 10.07
N ALA A 171 -3.14 5.03 9.13
CA ALA A 171 -1.92 5.82 9.33
C ALA A 171 -2.28 7.28 9.66
N VAL A 172 -3.14 7.89 8.83
CA VAL A 172 -3.58 9.28 8.99
C VAL A 172 -4.34 9.53 10.29
N ARG A 173 -5.15 8.57 10.75
CA ARG A 173 -5.90 8.69 12.01
C ARG A 173 -5.04 8.46 13.26
N SER A 174 -3.92 7.77 13.10
CA SER A 174 -3.00 7.48 14.21
C SER A 174 -1.99 8.61 14.42
N LEU A 175 -1.82 9.50 13.44
CA LEU A 175 -1.02 10.71 13.57
C LEU A 175 -1.71 11.78 14.45
N SER A 176 -0.93 12.36 15.36
CA SER A 176 -1.32 13.59 16.07
C SER A 176 -1.29 14.80 15.14
N TRP A 177 -2.03 15.86 15.47
CA TRP A 177 -2.04 17.09 14.66
C TRP A 177 -0.64 17.73 14.52
N ARG A 178 0.21 17.61 15.55
CA ARG A 178 1.61 18.07 15.52
C ARG A 178 2.43 17.27 14.51
N GLN A 179 2.32 15.94 14.54
CA GLN A 179 3.00 15.07 13.58
C GLN A 179 2.50 15.33 12.16
N THR A 180 1.18 15.50 11.97
CA THR A 180 0.61 15.83 10.67
C THR A 180 1.16 17.14 10.13
N LEU A 181 1.25 18.19 10.97
CA LEU A 181 1.81 19.48 10.55
C LEU A 181 3.31 19.37 10.24
N LYS A 182 4.06 18.61 11.05
CA LYS A 182 5.49 18.36 10.84
C LYS A 182 5.76 17.62 9.52
N ILE A 183 4.98 16.56 9.24
CA ILE A 183 5.01 15.83 7.96
C ILE A 183 4.69 16.78 6.81
N GLY A 184 3.63 17.57 6.93
CA GLY A 184 3.28 18.59 5.95
C GLY A 184 4.42 19.58 5.69
N TRP A 185 5.07 20.08 6.75
CA TRP A 185 6.19 21.01 6.68
C TRP A 185 7.42 20.41 5.98
N HIS A 186 7.86 19.20 6.40
CA HIS A 186 8.99 18.52 5.76
C HIS A 186 8.74 18.33 4.27
N LEU A 187 7.52 17.97 3.89
CA LEU A 187 7.19 17.65 2.51
C LEU A 187 6.95 18.88 1.63
N ILE A 188 6.49 20.00 2.20
CA ILE A 188 6.49 21.30 1.51
C ILE A 188 7.93 21.80 1.29
N ASN A 189 8.83 21.52 2.25
CA ASN A 189 10.23 21.92 2.19
C ASN A 189 11.13 20.93 1.45
N LEU A 190 10.60 19.81 0.95
CA LEU A 190 11.27 18.94 -0.02
C LEU A 190 11.43 19.62 -1.41
N LYS A 191 11.59 20.95 -1.48
CA LYS A 191 11.79 21.68 -2.74
C LYS A 191 13.16 21.38 -3.40
N GLY A 192 14.11 20.80 -2.68
CA GLY A 192 15.42 20.39 -3.22
C GLY A 192 15.39 19.01 -3.87
N ASP A 193 16.32 18.75 -4.80
CA ASP A 193 16.59 17.39 -5.31
C ASP A 193 16.86 16.42 -4.17
N ILE A 194 16.24 15.24 -4.21
CA ILE A 194 16.60 14.17 -3.27
C ILE A 194 18.10 13.92 -3.45
N SER A 195 18.84 13.94 -2.34
CA SER A 195 20.28 13.66 -2.33
C SER A 195 20.56 12.35 -3.06
N LYS A 196 21.62 12.31 -3.88
CA LYS A 196 22.10 11.08 -4.54
C LYS A 196 22.27 9.93 -3.54
N GLU A 197 22.60 10.25 -2.29
CA GLU A 197 22.70 9.29 -1.20
C GLU A 197 21.36 8.56 -0.94
N TYR A 198 20.25 9.29 -0.85
CA TYR A 198 18.92 8.70 -0.61
C TYR A 198 18.41 7.92 -1.84
N VAL A 199 18.82 8.32 -3.05
CA VAL A 199 18.57 7.56 -4.29
C VAL A 199 19.29 6.21 -4.24
N GLU A 200 20.56 6.20 -3.85
CA GLU A 200 21.33 4.96 -3.67
C GLU A 200 20.77 4.10 -2.55
N VAL A 201 20.24 4.70 -1.48
CA VAL A 201 19.53 3.98 -0.43
C VAL A 201 18.30 3.25 -0.97
N CYS A 202 17.49 3.91 -1.79
CA CYS A 202 16.31 3.30 -2.41
C CYS A 202 16.63 2.16 -3.37
N LYS A 203 17.85 2.09 -3.91
CA LYS A 203 18.32 0.97 -4.76
C LYS A 203 18.92 -0.18 -3.95
N LYS A 204 19.55 0.11 -2.81
CA LYS A 204 20.40 -0.85 -2.09
C LYS A 204 19.71 -1.39 -0.85
N LYS A 205 19.54 -2.72 -0.82
CA LYS A 205 18.99 -3.49 0.30
C LYS A 205 19.60 -3.13 1.67
N HIS A 206 20.93 -3.00 1.75
CA HIS A 206 21.63 -2.76 3.02
C HIS A 206 21.39 -1.37 3.62
N LEU A 207 21.03 -0.38 2.80
CA LEU A 207 20.81 1.00 3.23
C LEU A 207 19.36 1.29 3.65
N LEU A 208 18.41 0.44 3.24
CA LEU A 208 17.00 0.58 3.58
C LEU A 208 16.75 0.39 5.10
N GLY A 209 17.58 -0.40 5.79
CA GLY A 209 17.50 -0.59 7.23
C GLY A 209 17.67 0.71 8.01
N ASP A 210 18.66 1.53 7.62
CA ASP A 210 18.95 2.79 8.30
C ASP A 210 17.87 3.84 8.09
N VAL A 211 17.25 3.87 6.90
CA VAL A 211 16.11 4.75 6.63
C VAL A 211 14.87 4.30 7.40
N THR A 212 14.61 2.99 7.46
CA THR A 212 13.52 2.43 8.27
C THR A 212 13.71 2.74 9.76
N ASN A 213 14.93 2.63 10.28
CA ASN A 213 15.24 2.94 11.68
C ASN A 213 15.03 4.43 11.99
N LYS A 214 15.53 5.34 11.14
CA LYS A 214 15.28 6.79 11.29
C LYS A 214 13.79 7.11 11.25
N LEU A 215 13.05 6.49 10.33
CA LEU A 215 11.59 6.67 10.21
C LEU A 215 10.85 6.14 11.45
N LYS A 216 11.32 5.03 12.03
CA LYS A 216 10.76 4.44 13.25
C LYS A 216 10.96 5.34 14.47
N GLU A 217 12.14 5.95 14.62
CA GLU A 217 12.42 6.90 15.70
C GLU A 217 11.56 8.15 15.57
N GLU A 218 11.41 8.68 14.35
CA GLU A 218 10.71 9.93 14.12
C GLU A 218 9.18 9.78 14.06
N PHE A 219 8.69 8.67 13.51
CA PHE A 219 7.28 8.39 13.26
C PHE A 219 6.91 6.93 13.60
N PRO A 220 7.00 6.51 14.87
CA PRO A 220 6.77 5.12 15.29
C PRO A 220 5.38 4.60 14.92
N VAL A 221 4.39 5.49 14.90
CA VAL A 221 3.02 5.16 14.50
C VAL A 221 2.89 4.84 13.01
N ILE A 222 3.71 5.47 12.16
CA ILE A 222 3.74 5.16 10.72
C ILE A 222 4.38 3.79 10.52
N GLU A 223 5.48 3.50 11.21
CA GLU A 223 6.12 2.17 11.18
C GLU A 223 5.13 1.08 11.61
N GLN A 224 4.41 1.29 12.71
CA GLN A 224 3.43 0.32 13.17
C GLN A 224 2.37 -0.02 12.10
N VAL A 225 1.82 1.00 11.43
CA VAL A 225 0.72 0.81 10.46
C VAL A 225 1.20 0.31 9.09
N PHE A 226 2.36 0.79 8.62
CA PHE A 226 2.92 0.43 7.30
C PHE A 226 3.85 -0.79 7.34
N MET A 227 4.35 -1.20 8.50
CA MET A 227 5.17 -2.40 8.66
C MET A 227 4.46 -3.42 9.53
N ALA A 228 4.47 -3.27 10.85
CA ALA A 228 4.03 -4.33 11.77
C ALA A 228 2.62 -4.87 11.48
N GLU A 229 1.64 -4.00 11.23
CA GLU A 229 0.28 -4.44 10.87
C GLU A 229 0.22 -5.12 9.48
N ARG A 230 1.01 -4.65 8.52
CA ARG A 230 1.08 -5.25 7.19
C ARG A 230 1.80 -6.59 7.24
N ASP A 231 2.83 -6.75 8.06
CA ASP A 231 3.51 -8.02 8.29
C ASP A 231 2.53 -9.10 8.76
N LEU A 232 1.66 -8.77 9.73
CA LEU A 232 0.61 -9.68 10.19
C LEU A 232 -0.33 -10.08 9.05
N TYR A 233 -0.82 -9.11 8.28
CA TYR A 233 -1.75 -9.37 7.16
C TYR A 233 -1.10 -10.19 6.04
N LEU A 234 0.14 -9.87 5.67
CA LEU A 234 0.91 -10.59 4.66
C LEU A 234 1.19 -12.02 5.11
N THR A 235 1.64 -12.20 6.36
CA THR A 235 1.87 -13.52 6.94
C THR A 235 0.62 -14.37 6.90
N TYR A 236 -0.53 -13.83 7.32
CA TYR A 236 -1.80 -14.54 7.27
C TYR A 236 -2.19 -14.95 5.84
N SER A 237 -2.03 -14.05 4.88
CA SER A 237 -2.35 -14.30 3.47
C SER A 237 -1.44 -15.36 2.84
N LEU A 238 -0.13 -15.33 3.15
CA LEU A 238 0.87 -16.31 2.71
C LEU A 238 0.61 -17.69 3.33
N GLN A 239 0.32 -17.75 4.64
CA GLN A 239 -0.09 -18.99 5.30
C GLN A 239 -1.33 -19.60 4.63
N GLY A 240 -2.35 -18.77 4.36
CA GLY A 240 -3.55 -19.21 3.66
C GLY A 240 -3.26 -19.77 2.27
N ALA A 241 -2.31 -19.19 1.53
CA ALA A 241 -1.88 -19.72 0.24
C ALA A 241 -1.24 -21.12 0.37
N CYS A 242 -0.46 -21.35 1.43
CA CYS A 242 0.12 -22.66 1.71
C CYS A 242 -0.91 -23.71 2.16
N GLU A 243 -2.10 -23.29 2.61
CA GLU A 243 -3.19 -24.17 3.04
C GLU A 243 -4.13 -24.60 1.90
N LEU A 244 -4.02 -23.99 0.72
CA LEU A 244 -4.81 -24.34 -0.49
C LEU A 244 -4.53 -25.75 -1.03
N GLN A 245 -3.60 -26.48 -0.40
CA GLN A 245 -3.31 -27.89 -0.61
C GLN A 245 -4.56 -28.78 -0.71
N HIS A 246 -5.62 -28.47 0.05
CA HIS A 246 -6.86 -29.26 0.06
C HIS A 246 -7.70 -29.14 -1.21
N ILE A 247 -7.45 -28.11 -2.03
CA ILE A 247 -8.21 -27.82 -3.26
C ILE A 247 -7.44 -28.30 -4.50
N LEU A 248 -6.10 -28.27 -4.44
CA LEU A 248 -5.22 -28.75 -5.51
C LEU A 248 -4.96 -30.25 -5.29
N SER A 249 -5.89 -31.10 -5.72
CA SER A 249 -5.85 -32.56 -5.60
C SER A 249 -4.50 -33.16 -6.05
N GLY A 250 -3.72 -33.68 -5.09
CA GLY A 250 -2.69 -34.72 -5.34
C GLY A 250 -1.22 -34.30 -5.29
N THR A 251 -0.86 -33.03 -5.40
CA THR A 251 0.55 -32.61 -5.48
C THR A 251 1.08 -32.16 -4.12
N MET A 252 1.90 -32.98 -3.48
CA MET A 252 2.62 -32.60 -2.26
C MET A 252 4.12 -32.86 -2.40
N PRO A 253 4.98 -31.93 -1.94
CA PRO A 253 4.66 -30.67 -1.25
C PRO A 253 4.28 -29.50 -2.17
N LEU A 254 3.33 -28.65 -1.75
CA LEU A 254 3.04 -27.39 -2.45
C LEU A 254 4.27 -26.48 -2.42
N ARG A 255 4.61 -25.94 -3.58
CA ARG A 255 5.63 -24.91 -3.78
C ARG A 255 4.94 -23.57 -4.05
N ILE A 256 5.24 -22.58 -3.22
CA ILE A 256 4.72 -21.22 -3.28
C ILE A 256 5.90 -20.26 -3.39
N VAL A 257 5.83 -19.27 -4.28
CA VAL A 257 6.77 -18.14 -4.30
C VAL A 257 6.05 -16.90 -3.83
N GLY A 258 6.51 -16.29 -2.74
CA GLY A 258 5.96 -15.04 -2.20
C GLY A 258 6.88 -13.87 -2.52
N ILE A 259 6.43 -12.90 -3.30
CA ILE A 259 7.16 -11.68 -3.62
C ILE A 259 6.67 -10.54 -2.71
N VAL A 260 7.53 -10.11 -1.80
CA VAL A 260 7.25 -9.03 -0.84
C VAL A 260 8.42 -8.05 -0.80
N GLY A 261 8.17 -6.81 -0.39
CA GLY A 261 9.21 -5.84 -0.12
C GLY A 261 10.14 -6.34 0.99
N ILE A 262 11.45 -6.11 0.83
CA ILE A 262 12.49 -6.64 1.73
C ILE A 262 12.28 -6.25 3.20
N GLY A 263 11.64 -5.09 3.46
CA GLY A 263 11.30 -4.63 4.81
C GLY A 263 10.33 -5.55 5.55
N HIS A 264 9.54 -6.37 4.85
CA HIS A 264 8.54 -7.26 5.43
C HIS A 264 9.09 -8.65 5.78
N ILE A 265 10.24 -9.05 5.24
CA ILE A 265 10.79 -10.40 5.41
C ILE A 265 11.00 -10.78 6.88
N ALA A 266 11.60 -9.88 7.66
CA ALA A 266 11.89 -10.12 9.07
C ALA A 266 10.59 -10.27 9.89
N GLY A 267 9.60 -9.42 9.63
CA GLY A 267 8.29 -9.49 10.29
C GLY A 267 7.55 -10.78 9.93
N ILE A 268 7.48 -11.13 8.65
CA ILE A 268 6.82 -12.35 8.17
C ILE A 268 7.47 -13.59 8.79
N THR A 269 8.81 -13.67 8.76
CA THR A 269 9.56 -14.79 9.34
C THR A 269 9.30 -14.92 10.85
N LYS A 270 9.30 -13.80 11.58
CA LYS A 270 9.01 -13.77 13.02
C LYS A 270 7.61 -14.29 13.35
N HIS A 271 6.64 -13.98 12.50
CA HIS A 271 5.22 -14.26 12.70
C HIS A 271 4.76 -15.58 12.03
N TRP A 272 5.61 -16.21 11.22
CA TRP A 272 5.29 -17.44 10.50
C TRP A 272 4.80 -18.56 11.43
N GLY A 273 3.65 -19.14 11.11
CA GLY A 273 2.99 -20.20 11.88
C GLY A 273 2.28 -19.70 13.16
N LYS A 274 2.32 -18.40 13.48
CA LYS A 274 1.75 -17.84 14.72
C LYS A 274 0.49 -17.01 14.49
N VAL A 275 0.35 -16.41 13.30
CA VAL A 275 -0.76 -15.50 13.00
C VAL A 275 -2.06 -16.28 12.78
N LYS A 276 -3.12 -15.84 13.45
CA LYS A 276 -4.47 -16.41 13.35
C LYS A 276 -5.44 -15.40 12.76
N SER A 277 -6.60 -15.86 12.29
CA SER A 277 -7.65 -14.99 11.75
C SER A 277 -8.13 -13.93 12.75
N SER A 278 -8.05 -14.22 14.07
CA SER A 278 -8.37 -13.26 15.14
C SER A 278 -7.47 -12.03 15.15
N ASP A 279 -6.22 -12.15 14.69
CA ASP A 279 -5.24 -11.07 14.69
C ASP A 279 -5.47 -10.08 13.52
N ILE A 280 -6.24 -10.51 12.51
CA ILE A 280 -6.49 -9.73 11.29
C ILE A 280 -7.66 -8.77 11.46
N ALA A 281 -8.72 -9.16 12.16
CA ALA A 281 -9.91 -8.32 12.34
C ALA A 281 -9.58 -6.92 12.94
N PRO A 282 -8.70 -6.78 13.96
CA PRO A 282 -8.33 -5.47 14.52
C PRO A 282 -7.62 -4.54 13.54
N ILE A 283 -6.75 -5.08 12.68
CA ILE A 283 -5.94 -4.30 11.72
C ILE A 283 -6.70 -3.99 10.41
N MET A 284 -7.87 -4.60 10.23
CA MET A 284 -8.81 -4.32 9.14
C MET A 284 -9.85 -3.25 9.49
N ARG A 285 -10.09 -2.97 10.78
CA ARG A 285 -10.99 -1.91 11.22
C ARG A 285 -10.25 -0.57 11.21
N VAL A 286 -10.92 0.53 10.88
CA VAL A 286 -10.31 1.86 10.95
C VAL A 286 -10.54 2.44 12.35
N PRO A 287 -9.50 2.89 13.09
CA PRO A 287 -9.68 3.43 14.44
C PRO A 287 -10.53 4.71 14.40
N PRO A 288 -11.26 5.03 15.48
CA PRO A 288 -12.00 6.29 15.57
C PRO A 288 -11.04 7.48 15.52
N GLN A 289 -11.57 8.67 15.19
CA GLN A 289 -10.78 9.90 15.21
C GLN A 289 -10.27 10.21 16.63
N SER A 290 -9.04 10.70 16.73
CA SER A 290 -8.46 11.14 17.99
C SER A 290 -9.30 12.25 18.64
N LEU A 291 -9.33 12.28 19.99
CA LEU A 291 -10.07 13.29 20.74
C LEU A 291 -9.59 14.71 20.41
N SER A 292 -8.29 14.90 20.23
CA SER A 292 -7.71 16.20 19.83
C SER A 292 -8.27 16.69 18.50
N THR A 293 -8.43 15.80 17.51
CA THR A 293 -9.02 16.17 16.22
C THR A 293 -10.50 16.50 16.34
N LYS A 294 -11.23 15.80 17.21
CA LYS A 294 -12.65 16.12 17.50
C LYS A 294 -12.79 17.49 18.15
N ILE A 295 -11.97 17.78 19.18
CA ILE A 295 -11.96 19.06 19.90
C ILE A 295 -11.56 20.20 18.96
N LEU A 296 -10.53 20.02 18.14
CA LEU A 296 -10.08 21.03 17.18
C LEU A 296 -11.18 21.37 16.16
N LYS A 297 -11.86 20.36 15.60
CA LYS A 297 -12.99 20.58 14.67
C LYS A 297 -14.13 21.32 15.34
N PHE A 298 -14.45 20.97 16.59
CA PHE A 298 -15.48 21.66 17.37
C PHE A 298 -15.10 23.12 17.61
N THR A 299 -13.85 23.36 18.03
CA THR A 299 -13.29 24.70 18.28
C THR A 299 -13.34 25.59 17.03
N ILE A 300 -12.95 25.06 15.87
CA ILE A 300 -13.01 25.79 14.59
C ILE A 300 -14.46 26.15 14.24
N LYS A 301 -15.40 25.21 14.39
CA LYS A 301 -16.83 25.47 14.12
C LYS A 301 -17.40 26.55 15.04
N VAL A 302 -17.12 26.46 16.34
CA VAL A 302 -17.55 27.47 17.33
C VAL A 302 -16.90 28.81 17.04
N SER A 303 -15.61 28.84 16.69
CA SER A 303 -14.89 30.06 16.36
C SER A 303 -15.47 30.75 15.11
N LEU A 304 -15.73 30.00 14.02
CA LEU A 304 -16.40 30.53 12.83
C LEU A 304 -17.78 31.08 13.15
N LEU A 305 -18.58 30.35 13.93
CA LEU A 305 -19.91 30.81 14.34
C LEU A 305 -19.81 32.10 15.16
N SER A 306 -18.88 32.17 16.12
CA SER A 306 -18.65 33.38 16.91
C SER A 306 -18.21 34.57 16.05
N ALA A 307 -17.38 34.35 15.03
CA ALA A 307 -16.93 35.39 14.12
C ALA A 307 -18.08 35.93 13.27
N VAL A 308 -18.96 35.06 12.77
CA VAL A 308 -20.17 35.45 12.02
C VAL A 308 -21.13 36.23 12.91
N ILE A 309 -21.38 35.78 14.14
CA ILE A 309 -22.23 36.49 15.12
C ILE A 309 -21.64 37.87 15.43
N TYR A 310 -20.33 37.95 15.69
CA TYR A 310 -19.65 39.21 15.99
C TYR A 310 -19.68 40.19 14.81
N ALA A 311 -19.44 39.70 13.59
CA ALA A 311 -19.54 40.51 12.38
C ALA A 311 -20.98 41.00 12.16
N GLY A 312 -21.98 40.12 12.34
CA GLY A 312 -23.39 40.48 12.29
C GLY A 312 -23.76 41.55 13.31
N TYR A 313 -23.34 41.40 14.57
CA TYR A 313 -23.53 42.39 15.63
C TYR A 313 -22.91 43.75 15.30
N LYS A 314 -21.74 43.77 14.65
CA LYS A 314 -21.02 45.01 14.33
C LYS A 314 -21.56 45.71 13.07
N ILE A 315 -22.08 44.95 12.10
CA ILE A 315 -22.56 45.47 10.81
C ILE A 315 -24.04 45.87 10.88
N LEU A 316 -24.85 45.16 11.67
CA LEU A 316 -26.24 45.53 11.89
C LEU A 316 -26.29 46.62 12.96
N PRO A 317 -26.75 47.85 12.65
CA PRO A 317 -27.02 48.84 13.68
C PRO A 317 -28.16 48.32 14.55
N MET A 318 -27.82 47.81 15.74
CA MET A 318 -28.81 47.48 16.76
C MET A 318 -29.52 48.79 17.13
N PRO A 319 -30.85 48.92 16.96
CA PRO A 319 -31.58 50.10 17.39
C PRO A 319 -31.42 50.20 18.90
N SER A 320 -30.69 51.20 19.37
CA SER A 320 -30.30 51.40 20.78
C SER A 320 -31.46 51.77 21.71
N GLY A 321 -32.72 51.52 21.31
CA GLY A 321 -33.91 51.92 22.08
C GLY A 321 -35.04 50.90 22.19
N ILE A 322 -35.06 49.78 21.44
CA ILE A 322 -36.28 48.94 21.36
C ILE A 322 -36.09 47.51 21.88
N SER A 323 -34.85 46.98 21.86
CA SER A 323 -34.64 45.55 22.14
C SER A 323 -34.80 45.17 23.63
N LEU A 324 -34.48 46.07 24.58
CA LEU A 324 -34.58 45.72 26.00
C LEU A 324 -36.01 45.84 26.57
N GLN A 325 -36.84 46.74 26.01
CA GLN A 325 -38.23 46.93 26.45
C GLN A 325 -39.15 45.80 25.96
N CYS A 326 -38.98 45.30 24.73
CA CYS A 326 -39.79 44.20 24.21
C CYS A 326 -39.54 42.86 24.91
N ILE A 327 -38.30 42.58 25.34
CA ILE A 327 -37.97 41.37 26.09
C ILE A 327 -38.55 41.48 27.52
N ARG A 328 -38.45 42.66 28.14
CA ARG A 328 -39.01 42.90 29.48
C ARG A 328 -40.54 42.84 29.50
N SER A 329 -41.23 43.40 28.50
CA SER A 329 -42.69 43.33 28.41
C SER A 329 -43.21 41.91 28.13
N SER A 330 -42.46 41.11 27.36
CA SER A 330 -42.82 39.71 27.07
C SER A 330 -42.69 38.82 28.32
N VAL A 331 -41.67 39.06 29.16
CA VAL A 331 -41.49 38.35 30.44
C VAL A 331 -42.52 38.80 31.48
N GLU A 332 -42.83 40.10 31.56
CA GLU A 332 -43.89 40.62 32.43
C GLU A 332 -45.29 40.12 32.01
N GLY A 333 -45.55 39.97 30.71
CA GLY A 333 -46.79 39.38 30.19
C GLY A 333 -46.94 37.89 30.53
N LEU A 334 -45.85 37.12 30.47
CA LEU A 334 -45.84 35.70 30.86
C LEU A 334 -46.02 35.50 32.36
N LEU A 335 -45.45 36.37 33.19
CA LEU A 335 -45.63 36.31 34.66
C LEU A 335 -47.06 36.70 35.09
N LYS A 336 -47.73 37.60 34.36
CA LYS A 336 -49.11 37.98 34.64
C LYS A 336 -50.11 36.87 34.33
N VAL A 337 -49.88 36.10 33.27
CA VAL A 337 -50.72 34.94 32.91
C VAL A 337 -50.54 33.77 33.89
N SER A 338 -49.41 33.70 34.60
CA SER A 338 -49.15 32.67 35.61
C SER A 338 -49.66 33.01 37.02
N GLY A 339 -50.10 34.25 37.26
CA GLY A 339 -50.58 34.71 38.58
C GLY A 339 -52.09 34.69 38.77
N ASP A 340 -52.86 34.52 37.70
CA ASP A 340 -54.34 34.52 37.71
C ASP A 340 -54.95 33.11 37.56
N ASN A 341 -54.24 32.07 38.02
CA ASN A 341 -54.75 30.68 38.12
C ASN A 341 -54.83 30.21 39.57
#